data_AF-A0A1H3ZGA3-F1
#
_entry.id   AF-A0A1H3ZGA3-F1
#
_cell.length_a   1.000
_cell.length_b   1.000
_cell.length_c   1.000
_cell.angle_alpha   90.00
_cell.angle_beta   90.00
_cell.angle_gamma   90.00
#
_symmetry.space_group_name_H-M   'P 1'
#
loop_
_entity.id
_entity.type
_entity.pdbx_description
1 polymer ?
#
loop_
_entity_poly.entity_id
_entity_poly.type
_entity_poly.pdbx_seq_one_letter_code
_entity_poly.pdbx_strand_id
1 'polypeptide(L)'
;MINREDMLELTRRMTLSRNCFYRVAGAYMDPEGYIDNTFNANFRNMGTHDKNVNLELAKTIPFSKTNQQLRSYEFPKGDMAYDSIHKLVMALSQYGLKDDLLVQTLCEQLAEAIHIPQEYGIFIYHGLYDVPRKGSDNEEQGESEEVFQFIICAVARIDKDYNAAKPELGFLFPAFENRSSDPSRIDIYCLDPENPDMGFVKKILGK
;
A
#
# COMPACT_ATOMS: atom_id res chain seq x y z
N MET A 1 -3.09 -12.19 13.67
CA MET A 1 -3.52 -12.90 12.44
C MET A 1 -4.51 -11.96 11.77
N ILE A 2 -4.36 -11.69 10.48
CA ILE A 2 -5.20 -10.69 9.82
C ILE A 2 -6.62 -11.24 9.72
N ASN A 3 -7.60 -10.43 10.12
CA ASN A 3 -9.01 -10.72 9.98
C ASN A 3 -9.48 -10.44 8.54
N ARG A 4 -10.08 -11.44 7.89
CA ARG A 4 -10.56 -11.30 6.51
C ARG A 4 -11.65 -10.22 6.39
N GLU A 5 -12.53 -10.09 7.38
CA GLU A 5 -13.64 -9.13 7.30
C GLU A 5 -13.15 -7.67 7.36
N ASP A 6 -12.07 -7.39 8.07
CA ASP A 6 -11.45 -6.05 8.11
C ASP A 6 -10.92 -5.68 6.72
N MET A 7 -10.24 -6.61 6.04
CA MET A 7 -9.78 -6.40 4.66
C MET A 7 -10.93 -6.24 3.66
N LEU A 8 -12.02 -7.00 3.84
CA LEU A 8 -13.22 -6.85 3.02
C LEU A 8 -13.92 -5.51 3.27
N GLU A 9 -13.95 -5.03 4.51
CA GLU A 9 -14.45 -3.69 4.85
C GLU A 9 -13.66 -2.59 4.13
N LEU A 10 -12.32 -2.65 4.22
CA LEU A 10 -11.46 -1.67 3.56
C LEU A 10 -11.59 -1.72 2.03
N THR A 11 -11.61 -2.92 1.42
CA THR A 11 -11.71 -3.07 -0.05
C THR A 11 -13.06 -2.64 -0.63
N ARG A 12 -14.15 -2.62 0.15
CA ARG A 12 -15.44 -2.03 -0.28
C ARG A 12 -15.34 -0.53 -0.54
N ARG A 13 -14.31 0.15 0.00
CA ARG A 13 -14.00 1.56 -0.25
C ARG A 13 -13.08 1.77 -1.46
N MET A 14 -12.73 0.72 -2.19
CA MET A 14 -11.87 0.78 -3.38
C MET A 14 -12.71 0.57 -4.64
N THR A 15 -13.71 1.42 -4.83
CA THR A 15 -14.59 1.45 -6.02
C THR A 15 -14.79 2.90 -6.43
N LEU A 16 -15.15 3.17 -7.70
CA LEU A 16 -15.38 4.53 -8.18
C LEU A 16 -16.41 5.30 -7.32
N SER A 17 -17.46 4.64 -6.84
CA SER A 17 -18.52 5.24 -6.04
C SER A 17 -18.18 5.44 -4.56
N ARG A 18 -17.20 4.71 -4.03
CA ARG A 18 -16.86 4.70 -2.58
C ARG A 18 -15.37 4.95 -2.31
N ASN A 19 -14.65 5.48 -3.30
CA ASN A 19 -13.20 5.65 -3.28
C ASN A 19 -12.72 6.42 -2.04
N CYS A 20 -11.82 5.83 -1.28
CA CYS A 20 -11.14 6.46 -0.13
C CYS A 20 -9.73 6.98 -0.45
N PHE A 21 -9.22 6.80 -1.68
CA PHE A 21 -7.89 7.31 -2.07
C PHE A 21 -7.92 8.76 -2.53
N TYR A 22 -6.90 9.50 -2.10
CA TYR A 22 -6.71 10.92 -2.42
C TYR A 22 -5.56 11.16 -3.38
N ARG A 23 -4.51 10.35 -3.29
CA ARG A 23 -3.28 10.52 -4.07
C ARG A 23 -2.68 9.16 -4.41
N VAL A 24 -2.12 9.07 -5.60
CA VAL A 24 -1.13 8.05 -5.95
C VAL A 24 0.18 8.76 -6.27
N ALA A 25 1.29 8.21 -5.82
CA ALA A 25 2.62 8.65 -6.20
C ALA A 25 3.54 7.44 -6.31
N GLY A 26 4.68 7.60 -6.97
CA GLY A 26 5.59 6.49 -7.16
C GLY A 26 6.63 6.73 -8.23
N ALA A 27 7.27 5.64 -8.62
CA ALA A 27 8.31 5.62 -9.64
C ALA A 27 8.16 4.42 -10.57
N TYR A 28 8.57 4.61 -11.81
CA TYR A 28 8.86 3.57 -12.77
C TYR A 28 10.35 3.29 -12.72
N MET A 29 10.69 2.00 -12.69
CA MET A 29 12.02 1.49 -12.47
C MET A 29 12.48 0.74 -13.71
N ASP A 30 13.74 0.93 -14.08
CA ASP A 30 14.41 0.11 -15.08
C ASP A 30 14.70 -1.31 -14.53
N PRO A 31 15.11 -2.27 -15.37
CA PRO A 31 15.44 -3.63 -14.94
C PRO A 31 16.58 -3.72 -13.91
N GLU A 32 17.43 -2.69 -13.82
CA GLU A 32 18.53 -2.56 -12.87
C GLU A 32 18.08 -1.95 -11.52
N GLY A 33 16.83 -1.50 -11.41
CA GLY A 33 16.27 -0.91 -10.20
C GLY A 33 16.57 0.58 -10.02
N TYR A 34 16.96 1.28 -11.09
CA TYR A 34 17.06 2.74 -11.09
C TYR A 34 15.75 3.38 -11.54
N ILE A 35 15.48 4.58 -11.03
CA ILE A 35 14.29 5.35 -11.41
C ILE A 35 14.46 5.84 -12.85
N ASP A 36 13.57 5.39 -13.73
CA ASP A 36 13.40 5.93 -15.08
C ASP A 36 12.54 7.21 -15.04
N ASN A 37 11.43 7.17 -14.30
CA ASN A 37 10.50 8.29 -14.19
C ASN A 37 9.69 8.25 -12.89
N THR A 38 9.14 9.38 -12.47
CA THR A 38 8.31 9.51 -11.25
C THR A 38 6.94 10.11 -11.56
N PHE A 39 5.98 9.87 -10.66
CA PHE A 39 4.64 10.43 -10.78
C PHE A 39 4.05 10.77 -9.41
N ASN A 40 3.23 11.81 -9.37
CA ASN A 40 2.41 12.17 -8.22
C ASN A 40 1.11 12.84 -8.71
N ALA A 41 -0.02 12.17 -8.48
CA ALA A 41 -1.31 12.60 -9.00
C ALA A 41 -2.39 12.52 -7.92
N ASN A 42 -3.22 13.57 -7.85
CA ASN A 42 -4.41 13.55 -7.02
C ASN A 42 -5.50 12.73 -7.72
N PHE A 43 -6.12 11.79 -7.00
CA PHE A 43 -7.21 10.97 -7.53
C PHE A 43 -8.34 11.83 -8.07
N ARG A 44 -8.65 12.98 -7.45
CA ARG A 44 -9.71 13.89 -7.92
C ARG A 44 -9.51 14.31 -9.38
N ASN A 45 -8.26 14.52 -9.79
CA ASN A 45 -7.89 15.07 -11.10
C ASN A 45 -7.79 14.01 -12.20
N MET A 46 -7.84 12.73 -11.85
CA MET A 46 -7.77 11.63 -12.81
C MET A 46 -9.08 11.41 -13.56
N GLY A 47 -8.97 10.92 -14.80
CA GLY A 47 -10.10 10.40 -15.56
C GLY A 47 -10.70 9.14 -14.93
N THR A 48 -11.94 8.81 -15.31
CA THR A 48 -12.65 7.63 -14.77
C THR A 48 -11.91 6.32 -15.05
N HIS A 49 -11.31 6.20 -16.24
CA HIS A 49 -10.52 5.03 -16.61
C HIS A 49 -9.31 4.86 -15.68
N ASP A 50 -8.48 5.90 -15.56
CA ASP A 50 -7.27 5.88 -14.73
C ASP A 50 -7.60 5.62 -13.25
N LYS A 51 -8.67 6.23 -12.73
CA LYS A 51 -9.18 5.93 -11.38
C LYS A 51 -9.46 4.45 -11.22
N ASN A 52 -10.15 3.84 -12.17
CA ASN A 52 -10.52 2.44 -12.09
C ASN A 52 -9.29 1.52 -12.13
N VAL A 53 -8.32 1.81 -13.01
CA VAL A 53 -7.04 1.07 -13.08
C VAL A 53 -6.29 1.14 -11.75
N ASN A 54 -6.13 2.35 -11.21
CA ASN A 54 -5.44 2.57 -9.93
C ASN A 54 -6.17 1.91 -8.75
N LEU A 55 -7.51 1.97 -8.73
CA LEU A 55 -8.32 1.30 -7.71
C LEU A 55 -8.13 -0.22 -7.71
N GLU A 56 -8.16 -0.86 -8.88
CA GLU A 56 -7.98 -2.31 -8.99
C GLU A 56 -6.55 -2.73 -8.64
N LEU A 57 -5.55 -1.93 -9.00
CA LEU A 57 -4.15 -2.19 -8.63
C LEU A 57 -3.97 -2.14 -7.10
N ALA A 58 -4.41 -1.05 -6.46
CA ALA A 58 -4.33 -0.90 -5.01
C ALA A 58 -5.11 -1.99 -4.26
N LYS A 59 -6.33 -2.29 -4.72
CA LYS A 59 -7.23 -3.27 -4.10
C LYS A 59 -6.68 -4.68 -4.12
N THR A 60 -5.83 -5.03 -5.09
CA THR A 60 -5.22 -6.37 -5.17
C THR A 60 -4.52 -6.76 -3.86
N ILE A 61 -3.89 -5.80 -3.19
CA ILE A 61 -3.10 -6.01 -1.96
C ILE A 61 -3.99 -6.48 -0.80
N PRO A 62 -4.94 -5.67 -0.27
CA PRO A 62 -5.81 -6.09 0.82
C PRO A 62 -6.85 -7.14 0.40
N PHE A 63 -7.23 -7.24 -0.88
CA PHE A 63 -8.18 -8.25 -1.33
C PHE A 63 -7.57 -9.66 -1.45
N SER A 64 -6.24 -9.78 -1.52
CA SER A 64 -5.53 -11.06 -1.62
C SER A 64 -5.80 -12.02 -0.47
N LYS A 65 -5.41 -13.30 -0.59
CA LYS A 65 -5.68 -14.30 0.45
C LYS A 65 -4.97 -13.94 1.76
N THR A 66 -5.77 -13.57 2.75
CA THR A 66 -5.34 -13.19 4.09
C THR A 66 -4.61 -14.34 4.80
N ASN A 67 -3.51 -14.04 5.49
CA ASN A 67 -2.60 -14.98 6.16
C ASN A 67 -1.91 -15.99 5.22
N GLN A 68 -2.01 -15.79 3.91
CA GLN A 68 -1.28 -16.57 2.89
C GLN A 68 -0.45 -15.61 2.04
N GLN A 69 -1.13 -14.85 1.17
CA GLN A 69 -0.53 -13.83 0.30
C GLN A 69 -0.31 -12.53 1.03
N LEU A 70 -1.26 -12.10 1.86
CA LEU A 70 -1.10 -10.96 2.76
C LEU A 70 -0.77 -11.46 4.17
N ARG A 71 0.41 -11.12 4.69
CA ARG A 71 0.87 -11.54 6.03
C ARG A 71 1.25 -10.31 6.85
N SER A 72 0.89 -10.35 8.13
CA SER A 72 1.16 -9.25 9.05
C SER A 72 2.50 -9.44 9.76
N TYR A 73 3.29 -8.38 9.82
CA TYR A 73 4.58 -8.33 10.47
C TYR A 73 4.64 -7.17 11.46
N GLU A 74 5.31 -7.38 12.59
CA GLU A 74 5.63 -6.33 13.56
C GLU A 74 6.99 -5.73 13.21
N PHE A 75 7.09 -4.40 13.22
CA PHE A 75 8.37 -3.72 13.10
C PHE A 75 9.25 -4.02 14.33
N PRO A 76 10.58 -4.14 14.19
CA PRO A 76 11.46 -4.39 15.33
C PRO A 76 11.35 -3.32 16.42
N LYS A 77 11.43 -3.73 17.69
CA LYS A 77 11.48 -2.79 18.81
C LYS A 77 12.73 -1.93 18.73
N GLY A 78 12.56 -0.61 18.74
CA GLY A 78 13.66 0.34 18.61
C GLY A 78 14.07 0.62 17.16
N ASP A 79 13.27 0.19 16.16
CA ASP A 79 13.42 0.55 14.73
C ASP A 79 13.07 2.03 14.46
N MET A 80 13.66 2.88 15.29
CA MET A 80 13.63 4.33 15.26
C MET A 80 14.97 4.88 14.73
N ALA A 81 15.69 4.11 13.91
CA ALA A 81 16.83 4.64 13.15
C ALA A 81 16.33 5.78 12.24
N TYR A 82 17.19 6.74 11.89
CA TYR A 82 16.77 7.92 11.12
C TYR A 82 16.26 7.55 9.71
N ASP A 83 16.78 6.45 9.16
CA ASP A 83 16.60 5.95 7.81
C ASP A 83 15.74 4.68 7.71
N SER A 84 15.03 4.27 8.78
CA SER A 84 14.21 3.07 8.72
C SER A 84 12.99 3.26 7.80
N ILE A 85 12.63 2.20 7.07
CA ILE A 85 11.42 2.19 6.24
C ILE A 85 10.18 2.47 7.09
N HIS A 86 10.13 1.99 8.34
CA HIS A 86 9.03 2.28 9.27
C HIS A 86 8.76 3.77 9.43
N LYS A 87 9.80 4.58 9.68
CA LYS A 87 9.63 6.05 9.78
C LYS A 87 9.21 6.67 8.47
N LEU A 88 9.76 6.18 7.36
CA LEU A 88 9.46 6.71 6.03
C LEU A 88 8.00 6.47 5.66
N VAL A 89 7.47 5.25 5.85
CA VAL A 89 6.05 4.95 5.59
C VAL A 89 5.12 5.68 6.56
N MET A 90 5.55 5.88 7.82
CA MET A 90 4.80 6.68 8.80
C MET A 90 4.70 8.15 8.36
N ALA A 91 5.82 8.76 7.96
CA ALA A 91 5.85 10.14 7.46
C ALA A 91 5.03 10.29 6.17
N LEU A 92 5.20 9.37 5.21
CA LEU A 92 4.47 9.38 3.94
C LEU A 92 2.97 9.23 4.11
N SER A 93 2.54 8.36 5.04
CA SER A 93 1.14 8.26 5.45
C SER A 93 0.67 9.59 6.01
N GLN A 94 1.32 10.13 7.06
CA GLN A 94 0.93 11.38 7.74
C GLN A 94 0.84 12.59 6.79
N TYR A 95 1.82 12.75 5.90
CA TYR A 95 1.86 13.87 4.93
C TYR A 95 1.00 13.64 3.69
N GLY A 96 0.46 12.43 3.51
CA GLY A 96 -0.38 12.05 2.40
C GLY A 96 0.32 12.09 1.05
N LEU A 97 1.59 11.66 0.99
CA LEU A 97 2.43 11.60 -0.22
C LEU A 97 2.65 12.96 -0.91
N LYS A 98 2.63 14.07 -0.18
CA LYS A 98 2.86 15.41 -0.75
C LYS A 98 4.34 15.73 -1.00
N ASP A 99 5.24 14.96 -0.41
CA ASP A 99 6.68 15.16 -0.51
C ASP A 99 7.25 14.17 -1.52
N ASP A 100 7.53 14.65 -2.74
CA ASP A 100 8.05 13.83 -3.84
C ASP A 100 9.41 13.22 -3.52
N LEU A 101 10.23 13.91 -2.71
CA LEU A 101 11.55 13.40 -2.32
C LEU A 101 11.39 12.20 -1.38
N LEU A 102 10.50 12.28 -0.39
CA LEU A 102 10.22 11.12 0.48
C LEU A 102 9.63 9.94 -0.30
N VAL A 103 8.78 10.20 -1.29
CA VAL A 103 8.23 9.15 -2.18
C VAL A 103 9.35 8.49 -2.97
N GLN A 104 10.21 9.29 -3.60
CA GLN A 104 11.37 8.82 -4.34
C GLN A 104 12.30 7.99 -3.45
N THR A 105 12.63 8.48 -2.25
CA THR A 105 13.46 7.76 -1.28
C THR A 105 12.85 6.40 -0.93
N LEU A 106 11.53 6.32 -0.74
CA LEU A 106 10.89 5.02 -0.48
C LEU A 106 11.01 4.08 -1.68
N CYS A 107 10.82 4.59 -2.90
CA CYS A 107 10.95 3.79 -4.12
C CYS A 107 12.38 3.25 -4.28
N GLU A 108 13.40 4.09 -4.11
CA GLU A 108 14.82 3.70 -4.15
C GLU A 108 15.13 2.63 -3.09
N GLN A 109 14.69 2.85 -1.85
CA GLN A 109 14.89 1.88 -0.77
C GLN A 109 14.19 0.54 -1.07
N LEU A 110 12.98 0.53 -1.60
CA LEU A 110 12.30 -0.72 -1.95
C LEU A 110 12.98 -1.43 -3.14
N ALA A 111 13.45 -0.67 -4.13
CA ALA A 111 14.08 -1.20 -5.34
C ALA A 111 15.36 -1.99 -5.05
N GLU A 112 16.13 -1.63 -4.02
CA GLU A 112 17.32 -2.38 -3.56
C GLU A 112 17.03 -3.86 -3.24
N ALA A 113 15.76 -4.22 -2.97
CA ALA A 113 15.34 -5.57 -2.62
C ALA A 113 14.44 -6.24 -3.68
N ILE A 114 14.10 -5.54 -4.76
CA ILE A 114 13.19 -6.04 -5.81
C ILE A 114 14.01 -6.58 -6.99
N HIS A 115 13.80 -7.84 -7.34
CA HIS A 115 14.51 -8.50 -8.44
C HIS A 115 13.54 -8.86 -9.57
N ILE A 116 13.15 -7.86 -10.35
CA ILE A 116 12.28 -8.02 -11.52
C ILE A 116 13.12 -7.74 -12.77
N PRO A 117 13.44 -8.73 -13.63
CA PRO A 117 14.34 -8.55 -14.79
C PRO A 117 13.63 -7.90 -15.98
N GLN A 118 12.88 -6.82 -15.74
CA GLN A 118 12.21 -5.96 -16.71
C GLN A 118 11.75 -4.68 -16.02
N GLU A 119 11.25 -3.71 -16.79
CA GLU A 119 10.62 -2.51 -16.24
C GLU A 119 9.44 -2.83 -15.32
N TYR A 120 9.37 -2.11 -14.20
CA TYR A 120 8.31 -2.24 -13.20
C TYR A 120 7.96 -0.90 -12.57
N GLY A 121 6.76 -0.79 -11.99
CA GLY A 121 6.33 0.38 -11.24
C GLY A 121 6.19 0.07 -9.76
N ILE A 122 6.54 1.05 -8.93
CA ILE A 122 6.23 1.10 -7.50
C ILE A 122 5.12 2.15 -7.33
N PHE A 123 3.91 1.71 -7.03
CA PHE A 123 2.72 2.56 -6.91
C PHE A 123 2.32 2.69 -5.45
N ILE A 124 2.36 3.89 -4.90
CA ILE A 124 2.02 4.18 -3.50
C ILE A 124 0.73 5.00 -3.49
N TYR A 125 -0.30 4.44 -2.90
CA TYR A 125 -1.63 5.01 -2.76
C TYR A 125 -1.80 5.53 -1.35
N HIS A 126 -2.33 6.74 -1.18
CA HIS A 126 -2.71 7.26 0.14
C HIS A 126 -4.23 7.42 0.23
N GLY A 127 -4.81 6.85 1.29
CA GLY A 127 -6.23 6.86 1.56
C GLY A 127 -6.58 7.31 2.98
N LEU A 128 -7.80 7.82 3.12
CA LEU A 128 -8.44 8.11 4.40
C LEU A 128 -9.80 7.43 4.40
N TYR A 129 -10.05 6.57 5.38
CA TYR A 129 -11.31 5.88 5.55
C TYR A 129 -11.96 6.26 6.87
N ASP A 130 -13.10 6.94 6.80
CA ASP A 130 -13.99 7.17 7.95
C ASP A 130 -14.68 5.85 8.32
N VAL A 131 -14.22 5.21 9.41
CA VAL A 131 -14.73 3.94 9.91
C VAL A 131 -16.06 4.19 10.64
N PRO A 132 -17.20 3.68 10.15
CA PRO A 132 -18.50 3.93 10.76
C PRO A 132 -18.67 3.12 12.04
N ARG A 133 -19.41 3.64 13.02
CA ARG A 133 -19.78 2.88 14.21
C ARG A 133 -20.74 1.74 13.83
N LYS A 134 -20.48 0.51 14.32
CA LYS A 134 -21.40 -0.64 14.18
C LYS A 134 -22.18 -0.82 15.48
N GLY A 135 -23.51 -0.76 15.40
CA GLY A 135 -24.39 -1.14 16.51
C GLY A 135 -24.40 -2.66 16.74
N SER A 136 -25.04 -3.12 17.82
CA SER A 136 -25.23 -4.56 18.13
C SER A 136 -25.88 -5.35 17.00
N ASP A 137 -26.64 -4.66 16.14
CA ASP A 137 -27.42 -5.26 15.05
C ASP A 137 -26.70 -5.15 13.69
N ASN A 138 -25.41 -4.78 13.69
CA ASN A 138 -24.53 -4.66 12.52
C ASN A 138 -24.96 -3.59 11.50
N GLU A 139 -25.94 -2.74 11.84
CA GLU A 139 -26.32 -1.56 11.06
C GLU A 139 -25.26 -0.44 11.22
N GLU A 140 -24.87 0.17 10.09
CA GLU A 140 -23.98 1.34 10.06
C GLU A 140 -24.70 2.54 10.70
N GLN A 141 -24.16 3.06 11.79
CA GLN A 141 -24.61 4.31 12.37
C GLN A 141 -23.85 5.46 11.69
N GLY A 142 -24.54 6.57 11.39
CA GLY A 142 -23.98 7.72 10.65
C GLY A 142 -22.87 8.51 11.38
N GLU A 143 -22.37 8.00 12.50
CA GLU A 143 -21.25 8.57 13.27
C GLU A 143 -19.98 7.74 13.03
N SER A 144 -18.88 8.40 12.66
CA SER A 144 -17.57 7.78 12.53
C SER A 144 -16.92 7.56 13.89
N GLU A 145 -16.33 6.40 14.10
CA GLU A 145 -15.58 6.05 15.32
C GLU A 145 -14.08 6.40 15.17
N GLU A 146 -13.53 6.18 13.99
CA GLU A 146 -12.11 6.38 13.69
C GLU A 146 -11.90 6.85 12.25
N VAL A 147 -10.86 7.64 12.02
CA VAL A 147 -10.35 7.93 10.66
C VAL A 147 -9.10 7.08 10.45
N PHE A 148 -9.22 6.04 9.63
CA PHE A 148 -8.11 5.20 9.25
C PHE A 148 -7.32 5.84 8.10
N GLN A 149 -6.14 6.36 8.41
CA GLN A 149 -5.20 6.95 7.45
C GLN A 149 -4.12 5.95 7.08
N PHE A 150 -3.97 5.67 5.78
CA PHE A 150 -3.13 4.56 5.34
C PHE A 150 -2.47 4.81 3.99
N ILE A 151 -1.44 4.01 3.73
CA ILE A 151 -0.85 3.83 2.42
C ILE A 151 -0.92 2.37 1.98
N ILE A 152 -1.08 2.17 0.67
CA ILE A 152 -0.89 0.87 0.01
C ILE A 152 0.23 1.03 -0.99
N CYS A 153 1.21 0.13 -0.94
CA CYS A 153 2.22 -0.02 -1.98
C CYS A 153 1.88 -1.23 -2.84
N ALA A 154 1.94 -1.08 -4.15
CA ALA A 154 1.87 -2.17 -5.12
C ALA A 154 3.06 -2.10 -6.05
N VAL A 155 3.79 -3.20 -6.19
CA VAL A 155 4.90 -3.36 -7.13
C VAL A 155 4.44 -4.28 -8.25
N ALA A 156 4.46 -3.79 -9.49
CA ALA A 156 3.98 -4.53 -10.64
C ALA A 156 4.88 -4.31 -11.85
N ARG A 157 5.08 -5.35 -12.65
CA ARG A 157 5.63 -5.23 -14.01
C ARG A 157 4.81 -4.25 -14.83
N ILE A 158 5.47 -3.49 -15.71
CA ILE A 158 4.81 -2.58 -16.64
C ILE A 158 5.08 -2.96 -18.10
N ASP A 159 4.21 -2.53 -19.00
CA ASP A 159 4.48 -2.50 -20.43
C ASP A 159 5.05 -1.14 -20.87
N LYS A 160 5.32 -1.00 -22.18
CA LYS A 160 5.90 0.21 -22.78
C LYS A 160 5.02 1.46 -22.70
N ASP A 161 3.73 1.27 -22.44
CA ASP A 161 2.76 2.35 -22.27
C ASP A 161 2.50 2.62 -20.77
N TYR A 162 3.38 2.11 -19.89
CA TYR A 162 3.30 2.19 -18.43
C TYR A 162 2.05 1.54 -17.82
N ASN A 163 1.40 0.61 -18.54
CA ASN A 163 0.28 -0.15 -17.97
C ASN A 163 0.82 -1.21 -17.02
N ALA A 164 0.35 -1.17 -15.77
CA ALA A 164 0.72 -2.15 -14.76
C ALA A 164 0.01 -3.50 -14.99
N ALA A 165 0.77 -4.57 -14.91
CA ALA A 165 0.26 -5.91 -14.74
C ALA A 165 -0.27 -6.12 -13.30
N LYS A 166 -0.58 -7.36 -12.94
CA LYS A 166 -0.93 -7.69 -11.56
C LYS A 166 0.26 -7.45 -10.62
N PRO A 167 0.05 -6.87 -9.42
CA PRO A 167 1.09 -6.74 -8.42
C PRO A 167 1.74 -8.09 -8.05
N GLU A 168 3.05 -8.08 -7.89
CA GLU A 168 3.86 -9.21 -7.42
C GLU A 168 4.23 -9.08 -5.94
N LEU A 169 4.49 -7.84 -5.51
CA LEU A 169 4.85 -7.46 -4.15
C LEU A 169 4.04 -6.22 -3.75
N GLY A 170 3.96 -5.95 -2.45
CA GLY A 170 3.31 -4.76 -1.95
C GLY A 170 3.08 -4.80 -0.45
N PHE A 171 2.41 -3.80 0.07
CA PHE A 171 2.01 -3.77 1.48
C PHE A 171 0.84 -2.83 1.74
N LEU A 172 0.17 -3.02 2.87
CA LEU A 172 -0.73 -2.07 3.51
C LEU A 172 -0.08 -1.60 4.82
N PHE A 173 0.03 -0.28 5.01
CA PHE A 173 0.54 0.32 6.23
C PHE A 173 -0.28 1.55 6.63
N PRO A 174 -0.60 1.76 7.92
CA PRO A 174 -0.46 0.80 9.02
C PRO A 174 -1.37 -0.42 8.84
N ALA A 175 -1.19 -1.47 9.64
CA ALA A 175 -2.12 -2.61 9.60
C ALA A 175 -3.52 -2.16 10.04
N PHE A 176 -4.56 -2.68 9.39
CA PHE A 176 -5.96 -2.43 9.75
C PHE A 176 -6.50 -3.63 10.52
N GLU A 177 -6.51 -3.54 11.85
CA GLU A 177 -6.90 -4.62 12.74
C GLU A 177 -8.03 -4.16 13.67
N ASN A 178 -9.11 -4.95 13.73
CA ASN A 178 -10.28 -4.67 14.57
C ASN A 178 -10.86 -3.28 14.30
N ARG A 179 -10.90 -2.91 13.02
CA ARG A 179 -11.43 -1.63 12.53
C ARG A 179 -10.63 -0.41 13.01
N SER A 180 -9.37 -0.61 13.41
CA SER A 180 -8.47 0.43 13.90
C SER A 180 -7.08 0.33 13.26
N SER A 181 -6.30 1.41 13.35
CA SER A 181 -4.92 1.48 12.92
C SER A 181 -3.94 0.88 13.93
N ASP A 182 -3.11 -0.08 13.50
CA ASP A 182 -1.92 -0.51 14.26
C ASP A 182 -0.62 -0.06 13.55
N PRO A 183 0.00 1.07 13.99
CA PRO A 183 1.22 1.59 13.38
C PRO A 183 2.48 0.80 13.73
N SER A 184 2.40 -0.17 14.64
CA SER A 184 3.52 -1.08 14.94
C SER A 184 3.62 -2.23 13.93
N ARG A 185 2.63 -2.36 13.03
CA ARG A 185 2.51 -3.47 12.10
C ARG A 185 2.35 -3.02 10.65
N ILE A 186 2.75 -3.92 9.76
CA ILE A 186 2.61 -3.79 8.32
C ILE A 186 2.13 -5.12 7.73
N ASP A 187 1.20 -5.05 6.79
CA ASP A 187 0.68 -6.23 6.10
C ASP A 187 1.34 -6.32 4.73
N ILE A 188 2.27 -7.26 4.56
CA ILE A 188 3.07 -7.42 3.35
C ILE A 188 2.42 -8.45 2.43
N TYR A 189 2.29 -8.09 1.17
CA TYR A 189 1.74 -8.90 0.10
C TYR A 189 2.84 -9.54 -0.74
N CYS A 190 2.71 -10.84 -0.99
CA CYS A 190 3.46 -11.58 -2.00
C CYS A 190 2.48 -12.36 -2.89
N LEU A 191 2.64 -12.26 -4.22
CA LEU A 191 1.82 -13.00 -5.17
C LEU A 191 1.98 -14.52 -5.02
N ASP A 192 3.24 -14.97 -4.87
CA ASP A 192 3.59 -16.36 -4.55
C ASP A 192 3.89 -16.49 -3.03
N PRO A 193 2.92 -16.99 -2.23
CA PRO A 193 3.10 -17.15 -0.79
C PRO A 193 3.92 -18.39 -0.41
N GLU A 194 4.17 -19.30 -1.35
CA GLU A 194 5.00 -20.50 -1.14
C GLU A 194 6.48 -20.15 -1.23
N ASN A 195 6.83 -19.18 -2.09
CA ASN A 195 8.17 -18.62 -2.24
C ASN A 195 8.16 -17.10 -2.01
N PRO A 196 7.88 -16.62 -0.79
CA PRO A 196 7.81 -15.20 -0.52
C PRO A 196 9.18 -14.54 -0.74
N ASP A 197 9.19 -13.34 -1.30
CA ASP A 197 10.41 -12.53 -1.42
C ASP A 197 10.86 -12.06 -0.04
N MET A 198 11.73 -12.85 0.58
CA MET A 198 12.27 -12.55 1.89
C MET A 198 13.23 -11.36 1.87
N GLY A 199 13.78 -10.99 0.70
CA GLY A 199 14.58 -9.77 0.54
C GLY A 199 13.70 -8.55 0.74
N PHE A 200 12.57 -8.49 0.03
CA PHE A 200 11.58 -7.42 0.16
C PHE A 200 11.05 -7.29 1.59
N VAL A 201 10.67 -8.41 2.22
CA VAL A 201 10.20 -8.44 3.61
C VAL A 201 11.27 -7.91 4.58
N LYS A 202 12.52 -8.38 4.46
CA LYS A 202 13.62 -7.95 5.32
C LYS A 202 13.94 -6.46 5.15
N LYS A 203 13.94 -5.98 3.91
CA LYS A 203 14.17 -4.57 3.60
C LYS A 203 13.15 -3.68 4.30
N ILE A 204 11.86 -4.02 4.20
CA ILE A 204 10.77 -3.31 4.89
C ILE A 204 10.96 -3.32 6.41
N LEU A 205 11.38 -4.45 6.97
CA LEU A 205 11.52 -4.62 8.42
C LEU A 205 12.90 -4.19 8.98
N GLY A 206 13.80 -3.65 8.16
CA GLY A 206 15.14 -3.22 8.59
C GLY A 206 16.02 -4.36 9.12
N LYS A 207 15.90 -5.58 8.57
CA LYS A 207 16.61 -6.79 9.04
C LYS A 207 17.61 -7.37 8.05
#